data_AF-A0A5J1LUW1-F1
#
_entry.id   AF-A0A5J1LUW1-F1
#
_cell.length_a   1.000
_cell.length_b   1.000
_cell.length_c   1.000
_cell.angle_alpha   90.00
_cell.angle_beta   90.00
_cell.angle_gamma   90.00
#
_symmetry.space_group_name_H-M   'P 1'
#
loop_
_entity.id
_entity.type
_entity.pdbx_description
1 polymer ?
#
loop_
_entity_poly.entity_id
_entity_poly.type
_entity_poly.pdbx_seq_one_letter_code
_entity_poly.pdbx_strand_id
1 'polypeptide(L)'
;MKSEGLTPEQLAERNAQYVTEISRLEKERAALAAENAGLKAICDDCRRFIMNGVQMGYIKVPTAETDPDLETIRIAISPQKPIPATDAFLAEVRAQGVEMYADNLDNGADDAERGGFDYAVKFLRSEASSVRLFADQLRKGGSQ
;
A
#
# COMPACT_ATOMS: atom_id res chain seq x y z
N MET A 1 -30.49 -24.46 -27.89
CA MET A 1 -30.57 -24.75 -26.43
C MET A 1 -30.49 -23.41 -25.72
N LYS A 2 -31.54 -23.00 -25.01
CA LYS A 2 -31.46 -21.82 -24.14
C LYS A 2 -30.58 -22.22 -22.95
N SER A 3 -29.47 -21.52 -22.73
CA SER A 3 -28.74 -21.66 -21.47
C SER A 3 -29.66 -21.16 -20.36
N GLU A 4 -30.17 -22.06 -19.53
CA GLU A 4 -30.82 -21.64 -18.29
C GLU A 4 -29.78 -20.90 -17.46
N GLY A 5 -30.04 -19.62 -17.18
CA GLY A 5 -29.17 -18.82 -16.33
C GLY A 5 -29.11 -19.40 -14.92
N LEU A 6 -28.06 -19.07 -14.17
CA LEU A 6 -27.92 -19.44 -12.76
C LEU A 6 -29.14 -18.97 -11.97
N THR A 7 -29.62 -19.80 -11.04
CA THR A 7 -30.66 -19.38 -10.10
C THR A 7 -30.14 -18.29 -9.15
N PRO A 8 -31.01 -17.50 -8.51
CA PRO A 8 -30.59 -16.50 -7.53
C PRO A 8 -29.70 -17.08 -6.41
N GLU A 9 -29.98 -18.29 -5.94
CA GLU A 9 -29.19 -18.98 -4.91
C GLU A 9 -27.79 -19.35 -5.42
N GLN A 10 -27.69 -19.87 -6.64
CA GLN A 10 -26.40 -20.20 -7.26
C GLN A 10 -25.57 -18.94 -7.53
N LEU A 11 -26.22 -17.82 -7.88
CA LEU A 11 -25.58 -16.53 -8.03
C LEU A 11 -25.06 -16.02 -6.68
N ALA A 12 -25.85 -16.13 -5.62
CA ALA A 12 -25.47 -15.72 -4.27
C ALA A 12 -24.27 -16.53 -3.75
N GLU A 13 -24.29 -17.86 -3.93
CA GLU A 13 -23.18 -18.73 -3.54
C GLU A 13 -21.89 -18.37 -4.30
N ARG A 14 -21.98 -18.18 -5.61
CA ARG A 14 -20.84 -17.80 -6.44
C ARG A 14 -20.30 -16.42 -6.08
N ASN A 15 -21.17 -15.47 -5.75
CA ASN A 15 -20.77 -14.16 -5.25
C ASN A 15 -20.03 -14.27 -3.91
N ALA A 16 -20.50 -15.10 -2.98
CA ALA A 16 -19.82 -15.32 -1.70
C ALA A 16 -18.41 -15.93 -1.89
N GLN A 17 -18.27 -16.86 -2.84
CA GLN A 17 -16.97 -17.42 -3.23
C GLN A 17 -16.05 -16.34 -3.82
N TYR A 18 -16.56 -15.49 -4.72
CA TYR A 18 -15.77 -14.40 -5.30
C TYR A 18 -15.34 -13.36 -4.26
N VAL A 19 -16.21 -12.99 -3.32
CA VAL A 19 -15.85 -12.07 -2.23
C VAL A 19 -14.72 -12.64 -1.38
N THR A 20 -14.77 -13.93 -1.07
CA THR A 20 -13.73 -14.60 -0.28
C THR A 20 -12.41 -14.64 -1.04
N GLU A 21 -12.44 -14.99 -2.33
CA GLU A 21 -11.25 -15.06 -3.16
C GLU A 21 -10.61 -13.68 -3.41
N ILE A 22 -11.42 -12.65 -3.63
CA ILE A 22 -10.94 -11.27 -3.75
C ILE A 22 -10.23 -10.85 -2.45
N SER A 23 -10.84 -11.09 -1.28
CA SER A 23 -10.23 -10.76 0.00
C SER A 23 -8.91 -11.50 0.24
N ARG A 24 -8.81 -12.76 -0.21
CA ARG A 24 -7.56 -13.54 -0.15
C ARG A 24 -6.47 -12.91 -1.03
N LEU A 25 -6.80 -12.59 -2.29
CA LEU A 25 -5.87 -11.99 -3.25
C LEU A 25 -5.41 -10.59 -2.82
N GLU A 26 -6.29 -9.79 -2.20
CA GLU A 26 -5.92 -8.48 -1.64
C GLU A 26 -4.88 -8.61 -0.52
N LYS A 27 -5.05 -9.58 0.38
CA LYS A 27 -4.06 -9.86 1.45
C LYS A 27 -2.72 -10.33 0.89
N GLU A 28 -2.73 -11.20 -0.12
CA GLU A 28 -1.49 -11.67 -0.77
C GLU A 28 -0.76 -10.54 -1.51
N ARG A 29 -1.50 -9.67 -2.21
CA ARG A 29 -0.92 -8.47 -2.82
C ARG A 29 -0.33 -7.53 -1.78
N ALA A 30 -0.98 -7.38 -0.63
CA ALA A 30 -0.47 -6.57 0.46
C ALA A 30 0.84 -7.11 1.05
N ALA A 31 0.93 -8.42 1.25
CA ALA A 31 2.16 -9.08 1.68
C ALA A 31 3.30 -8.88 0.66
N LEU A 32 3.03 -9.09 -0.63
CA LEU A 32 4.02 -8.90 -1.69
C LEU A 32 4.49 -7.44 -1.82
N ALA A 33 3.58 -6.47 -1.67
CA ALA A 33 3.96 -5.06 -1.68
C ALA A 33 4.85 -4.69 -0.49
N ALA A 34 4.58 -5.25 0.70
CA ALA A 34 5.42 -5.06 1.88
C ALA A 34 6.82 -5.71 1.70
N GLU A 35 6.89 -6.93 1.15
CA GLU A 35 8.15 -7.59 0.82
C GLU A 35 8.97 -6.78 -0.20
N ASN A 36 8.31 -6.28 -1.27
CA ASN A 36 8.94 -5.41 -2.26
C ASN A 36 9.48 -4.10 -1.66
N ALA A 37 8.78 -3.51 -0.68
CA ALA A 37 9.27 -2.35 0.05
C ALA A 37 10.49 -2.68 0.91
N GLY A 38 10.51 -3.85 1.56
CA GLY A 38 11.68 -4.35 2.30
C GLY A 38 12.89 -4.58 1.39
N LEU A 39 12.68 -5.22 0.24
CA LEU A 39 13.73 -5.41 -0.77
C LEU A 39 14.29 -4.08 -1.28
N LYS A 40 13.42 -3.09 -1.53
CA LYS A 40 13.82 -1.72 -1.90
C LYS A 40 14.72 -1.10 -0.83
N ALA A 41 14.35 -1.19 0.44
CA ALA A 41 15.13 -0.65 1.55
C ALA A 41 16.52 -1.31 1.66
N ILE A 42 16.59 -2.63 1.54
CA ILE A 42 17.87 -3.37 1.55
C ILE A 42 18.75 -2.94 0.37
N CYS A 43 18.18 -2.85 -0.84
CA CYS A 43 18.90 -2.38 -2.02
C CYS A 43 19.46 -0.95 -1.83
N ASP A 44 18.69 -0.05 -1.24
CA ASP A 44 19.13 1.32 -0.94
C ASP A 44 20.27 1.36 0.09
N ASP A 45 20.20 0.53 1.13
CA ASP A 45 21.28 0.42 2.12
C ASP A 45 22.57 -0.15 1.52
N CYS A 46 22.46 -1.22 0.72
CA CYS A 46 23.61 -1.79 0.00
C CYS A 46 24.24 -0.76 -0.94
N ARG A 47 23.42 -0.01 -1.68
CA ARG A 47 23.90 1.07 -2.54
C ARG A 47 24.63 2.14 -1.75
N ARG A 48 24.08 2.58 -0.62
CA ARG A 48 24.69 3.59 0.25
C ARG A 48 26.05 3.12 0.78
N PHE A 49 26.15 1.86 1.18
CA PHE A 49 27.42 1.26 1.60
C PHE A 49 28.47 1.30 0.47
N ILE A 50 28.11 0.86 -0.74
CA ILE A 50 29.02 0.85 -1.89
C ILE A 50 29.46 2.28 -2.24
N MET A 51 28.51 3.23 -2.31
CA MET A 51 28.81 4.64 -2.58
C MET A 51 29.81 5.24 -1.58
N ASN A 52 29.63 4.94 -0.28
CA ASN A 52 30.58 5.39 0.75
C ASN A 52 31.97 4.77 0.55
N GLY A 53 32.04 3.47 0.24
CA GLY A 53 33.30 2.79 -0.05
C GLY A 53 34.03 3.38 -1.27
N VAL A 54 33.28 3.78 -2.30
CA VAL A 54 33.80 4.49 -3.47
C VAL A 54 34.34 5.87 -3.09
N GLN A 55 33.56 6.67 -2.36
CA GLN A 55 33.93 8.02 -1.96
C GLN A 55 35.19 8.03 -1.06
N MET A 56 35.34 7.03 -0.20
CA MET A 56 36.51 6.87 0.67
C MET A 56 37.72 6.23 -0.04
N GLY A 57 37.58 5.83 -1.30
CA GLY A 57 38.65 5.20 -2.09
C GLY A 57 38.90 3.73 -1.78
N TYR A 58 38.06 3.09 -0.96
CA TYR A 58 38.15 1.65 -0.65
C TYR A 58 37.66 0.75 -1.79
N ILE A 59 36.75 1.26 -2.62
CA ILE A 59 36.17 0.56 -3.77
C ILE A 59 36.54 1.32 -5.04
N LYS A 60 37.15 0.63 -6.01
CA LYS A 60 37.46 1.21 -7.32
C LYS A 60 36.22 1.16 -8.21
N VAL A 61 35.87 2.29 -8.83
CA VAL A 61 34.85 2.36 -9.89
C VAL A 61 35.56 2.42 -11.24
N PRO A 62 35.15 1.62 -12.23
CA PRO A 62 35.78 1.62 -13.53
C PRO A 62 35.42 2.93 -14.24
N THR A 63 36.43 3.61 -14.78
CA THR A 63 36.24 4.83 -15.59
C THR A 63 35.93 4.52 -17.06
N ALA A 64 36.01 3.24 -17.47
CA ALA A 64 35.70 2.75 -18.81
C ALA A 64 34.80 1.50 -18.75
N GLU A 65 33.98 1.30 -19.78
CA GLU A 65 32.96 0.23 -19.86
C GLU A 65 33.51 -1.21 -19.98
N THR A 66 34.83 -1.43 -19.89
CA THR A 66 35.47 -2.68 -20.32
C THR A 66 35.94 -3.60 -19.19
N ASP A 67 35.79 -3.24 -17.91
CA ASP A 67 36.14 -4.13 -16.80
C ASP A 67 34.90 -4.92 -16.33
N PRO A 68 34.74 -6.19 -16.73
CA PRO A 68 33.54 -6.98 -16.41
C PRO A 68 33.41 -7.24 -14.91
N ASP A 69 34.53 -7.29 -14.18
CA ASP A 69 34.57 -7.56 -12.75
C ASP A 69 34.05 -6.35 -11.94
N LEU A 70 34.12 -5.15 -12.52
CA LEU A 70 33.66 -3.91 -11.91
C LEU A 70 32.32 -3.39 -12.47
N GLU A 71 31.75 -4.06 -13.48
CA GLU A 71 30.44 -3.76 -14.06
C GLU A 71 29.32 -3.79 -13.01
N THR A 72 29.38 -4.80 -12.12
CA THR A 72 28.41 -4.97 -11.03
C THR A 72 28.40 -3.77 -10.08
N ILE A 73 29.55 -3.15 -9.83
CA ILE A 73 29.67 -1.95 -9.00
C ILE A 73 29.01 -0.75 -9.70
N ARG A 74 29.23 -0.60 -11.01
CA ARG A 74 28.59 0.47 -11.81
C ARG A 74 27.07 0.35 -11.80
N ILE A 75 26.53 -0.86 -11.95
CA ILE A 75 25.08 -1.11 -11.87
C ILE A 75 24.56 -0.78 -10.46
N ALA A 76 25.26 -1.22 -9.41
CA ALA A 76 24.84 -1.00 -8.02
C ALA A 76 24.78 0.49 -7.64
N ILE A 77 25.70 1.32 -8.14
CA ILE A 77 25.73 2.78 -7.86
C ILE A 77 24.84 3.61 -8.81
N SER A 78 24.31 3.00 -9.86
CA SER A 78 23.43 3.71 -10.81
C SER A 78 22.13 4.14 -10.13
N PRO A 79 21.53 5.28 -10.54
CA PRO A 79 20.25 5.73 -10.00
C PRO A 79 19.19 4.63 -10.12
N GLN A 80 18.59 4.25 -8.99
CA GLN A 80 17.50 3.28 -8.97
C GLN A 80 16.20 3.95 -9.40
N LYS A 81 15.43 3.26 -10.24
CA LYS A 81 14.11 3.76 -10.65
C LYS A 81 13.13 3.66 -9.47
N PRO A 82 12.26 4.66 -9.26
CA PRO A 82 11.15 4.54 -8.32
C PRO A 82 10.26 3.33 -8.64
N ILE A 83 9.51 2.85 -7.64
CA ILE A 83 8.55 1.74 -7.79
C ILE A 83 7.12 2.28 -7.59
N PRO A 84 6.61 3.12 -8.52
CA PRO A 84 5.40 3.90 -8.29
C PRO A 84 4.15 3.05 -8.06
N ALA A 85 4.07 1.86 -8.67
CA ALA A 85 2.97 0.94 -8.44
C ALA A 85 2.94 0.38 -7.00
N THR A 86 4.10 0.02 -6.44
CA THR A 86 4.22 -0.43 -5.06
C THR A 86 3.93 0.71 -4.08
N ASP A 87 4.49 1.90 -4.35
CA ASP A 87 4.30 3.06 -3.49
C ASP A 87 2.80 3.49 -3.47
N ALA A 88 2.13 3.49 -4.63
CA ALA A 88 0.69 3.76 -4.75
C ALA A 88 -0.18 2.69 -4.09
N PHE A 89 0.17 1.41 -4.26
CA PHE A 89 -0.53 0.32 -3.59
C PHE A 89 -0.43 0.43 -2.06
N LEU A 90 0.75 0.73 -1.52
CA LEU A 90 0.93 0.92 -0.08
C LEU A 90 0.16 2.15 0.44
N ALA A 91 0.09 3.21 -0.35
CA ALA A 91 -0.73 4.37 -0.03
C ALA A 91 -2.22 4.03 0.04
N GLU A 92 -2.73 3.21 -0.89
CA GLU A 92 -4.10 2.71 -0.87
C GLU A 92 -4.39 1.84 0.36
N VAL A 93 -3.51 0.89 0.67
CA VAL A 93 -3.68 0.03 1.87
C VAL A 93 -3.71 0.86 3.16
N ARG A 94 -2.88 1.91 3.26
CA ARG A 94 -2.93 2.84 4.40
C ARG A 94 -4.24 3.63 4.42
N ALA A 95 -4.73 4.11 3.27
CA ALA A 95 -6.00 4.82 3.16
C ALA A 95 -7.18 3.94 3.59
N GLN A 96 -7.22 2.68 3.15
CA GLN A 96 -8.24 1.71 3.56
C GLN A 96 -8.24 1.47 5.08
N GLY A 97 -7.06 1.35 5.69
CA GLY A 97 -6.95 1.24 7.15
C GLY A 97 -7.51 2.46 7.90
N VAL A 98 -7.36 3.66 7.33
CA VAL A 98 -7.92 4.90 7.87
C VAL A 98 -9.45 4.96 7.66
N GLU A 99 -9.94 4.49 6.51
CA GLU A 99 -11.38 4.40 6.24
C GLU A 99 -12.10 3.45 7.20
N MET A 100 -11.47 2.32 7.54
CA MET A 100 -12.00 1.42 8.58
C MET A 100 -12.18 2.13 9.93
N TYR A 101 -11.31 3.09 10.27
CA TYR A 101 -11.46 3.88 11.48
C TYR A 101 -12.61 4.88 11.36
N ALA A 102 -12.83 5.49 10.20
CA ALA A 102 -14.00 6.34 9.95
C ALA A 102 -15.32 5.55 10.08
N ASP A 103 -15.37 4.33 9.56
CA ASP A 103 -16.54 3.47 9.69
C ASP A 103 -16.82 3.09 11.15
N ASN A 104 -15.77 2.89 11.94
CA ASN A 104 -15.90 2.69 13.38
C ASN A 104 -16.45 3.93 14.12
N LEU A 105 -16.08 5.14 13.67
CA LEU A 105 -16.64 6.38 14.20
C LEU A 105 -18.12 6.54 13.87
N ASP A 106 -18.54 6.18 12.65
CA ASP A 106 -19.95 6.19 12.25
C ASP A 106 -20.78 5.18 13.06
N ASN A 107 -20.26 3.97 13.28
CA ASN A 107 -20.91 3.00 14.17
C ASN A 107 -21.09 3.56 15.60
N GLY A 108 -20.08 4.26 16.12
CA GLY A 108 -20.18 4.95 17.41
C GLY A 108 -21.21 6.09 17.40
N ALA A 109 -21.37 6.78 16.27
CA ALA A 109 -22.38 7.83 16.11
C ALA A 109 -23.79 7.24 16.14
N ASP A 110 -24.01 6.09 15.52
CA ASP A 110 -25.30 5.40 15.52
C ASP A 110 -25.68 4.92 16.93
N ASP A 111 -24.72 4.42 17.70
CA ASP A 111 -24.96 4.06 19.11
C ASP A 111 -25.25 5.29 19.99
N ALA A 112 -24.56 6.41 19.75
CA ALA A 112 -24.83 7.67 20.42
C ALA A 112 -26.24 8.21 20.08
N GLU A 113 -26.68 8.04 18.83
CA GLU A 113 -28.02 8.42 18.37
C GLU A 113 -29.10 7.60 19.08
N ARG A 114 -28.91 6.27 19.21
CA ARG A 114 -29.79 5.41 20.01
C ARG A 114 -29.86 5.80 21.48
N GLY A 115 -28.76 6.34 22.02
CA GLY A 115 -28.67 6.84 23.40
C GLY A 115 -29.20 8.27 23.60
N GLY A 116 -29.59 8.99 22.55
CA GLY A 116 -30.06 10.38 22.63
C GLY A 116 -28.93 11.40 22.89
N PHE A 117 -27.69 11.09 22.54
CA PHE A 117 -26.53 11.96 22.74
C PHE A 117 -26.23 12.82 21.50
N ASP A 118 -27.12 13.75 21.17
CA ASP A 118 -27.08 14.57 19.94
C ASP A 118 -25.72 15.24 19.66
N TYR A 119 -25.02 15.70 20.72
CA TYR A 119 -23.70 16.32 20.56
C TYR A 119 -22.64 15.29 20.12
N ALA A 120 -22.67 14.09 20.71
CA ALA A 120 -21.74 13.03 20.37
C ALA A 120 -21.95 12.54 18.93
N VAL A 121 -23.20 12.44 18.48
CA VAL A 121 -23.53 12.10 17.07
C VAL A 121 -22.88 13.08 16.10
N LYS A 122 -23.07 14.39 16.33
CA LYS A 122 -22.49 15.44 15.47
C LYS A 122 -20.97 15.40 15.46
N PHE A 123 -20.37 15.23 16.63
CA PHE A 123 -18.91 15.13 16.76
C PHE A 123 -18.36 13.93 15.99
N LEU A 124 -18.89 12.73 16.26
CA LEU A 124 -18.39 11.49 15.66
C LEU A 124 -18.54 11.46 14.13
N ARG A 125 -19.67 11.93 13.59
CA ARG A 125 -19.85 12.06 12.13
C ARG A 125 -18.92 13.10 11.49
N SER A 126 -18.66 14.20 12.20
CA SER A 126 -17.69 15.21 11.78
C SER A 126 -16.27 14.64 11.74
N GLU A 127 -15.87 13.90 12.77
CA GLU A 127 -14.56 13.24 12.82
C GLU A 127 -14.44 12.16 11.73
N ALA A 128 -15.45 11.32 11.52
CA ALA A 128 -15.46 10.32 10.44
C ALA A 128 -15.23 10.97 9.06
N SER A 129 -15.84 12.13 8.82
CA SER A 129 -15.66 12.91 7.60
C SER A 129 -14.22 13.42 7.45
N SER A 130 -13.63 13.97 8.52
CA SER A 130 -12.23 14.41 8.54
C SER A 130 -11.25 13.26 8.30
N VAL A 131 -11.52 12.10 8.90
CA VAL A 131 -10.70 10.89 8.74
C VAL A 131 -10.74 10.40 7.28
N ARG A 132 -11.91 10.41 6.62
CA ARG A 132 -12.02 10.08 5.19
C ARG A 132 -11.24 11.05 4.29
N LEU A 133 -11.28 12.35 4.61
CA LEU A 133 -10.46 13.34 3.91
C LEU A 133 -8.96 13.07 4.06
N PHE A 134 -8.51 12.61 5.23
CA PHE A 134 -7.13 12.20 5.45
C PHE A 134 -6.77 10.94 4.63
N ALA A 135 -7.66 9.96 4.54
CA ALA A 135 -7.45 8.78 3.69
C ALA A 135 -7.24 9.18 2.21
N ASP A 136 -8.01 10.14 1.69
CA ASP A 136 -7.81 10.67 0.34
C ASP A 136 -6.48 11.40 0.14
N GLN A 137 -5.94 12.02 1.19
CA GLN A 137 -4.61 12.62 1.14
C GLN A 137 -3.51 11.57 1.05
N LEU A 138 -3.66 10.43 1.73
CA LEU A 138 -2.71 9.32 1.66
C LEU A 138 -2.59 8.80 0.23
N ARG A 139 -3.71 8.63 -0.49
CA ARG A 139 -3.72 8.20 -1.92
C ARG A 139 -2.99 9.15 -2.85
N LYS A 140 -3.01 10.45 -2.56
CA LYS A 140 -2.33 11.50 -3.34
C LYS A 140 -0.82 11.56 -3.03
N GLY A 141 -0.31 10.72 -2.13
CA GLY A 141 1.07 10.79 -1.65
C GLY A 141 1.32 12.01 -0.76
N GLY A 142 0.29 12.51 -0.08
CA GLY A 142 0.40 13.67 0.82
C GLY A 142 1.52 13.49 1.84
N SER A 143 2.33 14.53 2.00
CA SER A 143 3.45 14.57 2.95
C SER A 143 2.96 14.30 4.37
N GLN A 144 3.40 13.19 4.96
CA GLN A 144 3.46 13.03 6.42
C GLN A 144 4.70 13.72 6.95
#